data_AF-A0A531LHL2-F1
#
_entry.id   AF-A0A531LHL2-F1
#
_cell.length_a   1.000
_cell.length_b   1.000
_cell.length_c   1.000
_cell.angle_alpha   90.00
_cell.angle_beta   90.00
_cell.angle_gamma   90.00
#
_symmetry.space_group_name_H-M   'P 1'
#
loop_
_entity.id
_entity.type
_entity.pdbx_description
1 polymer ?
#
loop_
_entity_poly.entity_id
_entity_poly.type
_entity_poly.pdbx_seq_one_letter_code
_entity_poly.pdbx_strand_id
1 'polypeptide(L)'
;MDELPREVRSWIYDFFCNERSVAYLQIDAQLCIAAKGGDVEHYGLSSLCIGKPVAEQLEFMEGLLPCPELPYHMAMVELPSGRVADLHLFADNAGVWLLFLDATAE
;
A
#
# COMPACT_ATOMS: atom_id res chain seq x y z
N MET A 1 -7.99 12.52 -13.54
CA MET A 1 -8.11 13.44 -12.38
C MET A 1 -7.78 14.89 -12.71
N ASP A 2 -7.25 15.21 -13.89
CA ASP A 2 -6.92 16.61 -14.26
C ASP A 2 -8.14 17.49 -14.56
N GLU A 3 -9.35 16.94 -14.61
CA GLU A 3 -10.58 17.70 -14.82
C GLU A 3 -11.17 18.33 -13.54
N LEU A 4 -10.64 17.96 -12.35
CA LEU A 4 -11.13 18.52 -11.10
C LEU A 4 -10.36 19.82 -10.74
N PRO A 5 -11.07 20.88 -10.31
CA PRO A 5 -10.46 22.07 -9.74
C PRO A 5 -9.49 21.71 -8.60
N ARG A 6 -8.45 22.52 -8.42
CA ARG A 6 -7.43 22.27 -7.40
C ARG A 6 -8.04 22.15 -6.00
N GLU A 7 -9.02 22.98 -5.70
CA GLU A 7 -9.72 23.03 -4.41
C GLU A 7 -10.43 21.70 -4.12
N VAL A 8 -11.08 21.13 -5.13
CA VAL A 8 -11.75 19.82 -5.02
C VAL A 8 -10.72 18.71 -4.80
N ARG A 9 -9.60 18.73 -5.55
CA ARG A 9 -8.51 17.74 -5.37
C ARG A 9 -7.87 17.83 -3.99
N SER A 10 -7.59 19.04 -3.50
CA SER A 10 -7.05 19.25 -2.15
C SER A 10 -8.03 18.76 -1.08
N TRP A 11 -9.31 19.09 -1.20
CA TRP A 11 -10.31 18.63 -0.23
C TRP A 11 -10.43 17.09 -0.21
N ILE A 12 -10.45 16.44 -1.38
CA ILE A 12 -10.46 14.97 -1.48
C ILE A 12 -9.20 14.40 -0.82
N TYR A 13 -8.02 14.93 -1.16
CA TYR A 13 -6.76 14.48 -0.56
C TYR A 13 -6.79 14.60 0.96
N ASP A 14 -7.19 15.76 1.48
CA ASP A 14 -7.27 16.01 2.92
C ASP A 14 -8.30 15.09 3.59
N PHE A 15 -9.45 14.86 2.96
CA PHE A 15 -10.47 13.93 3.46
C PHE A 15 -9.91 12.51 3.57
N PHE A 16 -9.27 12.01 2.51
CA PHE A 16 -8.69 10.67 2.50
C PHE A 16 -7.52 10.53 3.49
N CYS A 17 -6.62 11.50 3.54
CA CYS A 17 -5.42 11.42 4.38
C CYS A 17 -5.69 11.73 5.86
N ASN A 18 -6.73 12.47 6.21
CA ASN A 18 -7.07 12.76 7.61
C ASN A 18 -7.96 11.67 8.23
N GLU A 19 -8.78 10.99 7.45
CA GLU A 19 -9.72 9.99 7.98
C GLU A 19 -9.18 8.55 7.92
N ARG A 20 -8.22 8.25 7.04
CA ARG A 20 -7.62 6.92 6.92
C ARG A 20 -6.12 7.00 7.16
N SER A 21 -5.59 6.19 8.08
CA SER A 21 -4.15 5.94 8.13
C SER A 21 -3.74 5.32 6.80
N VAL A 22 -2.79 5.91 6.09
CA VAL A 22 -2.31 5.39 4.80
C VAL A 22 -0.84 5.00 4.94
N ALA A 23 -0.49 3.79 4.50
CA ALA A 23 0.89 3.37 4.34
C ALA A 23 1.15 2.88 2.92
N TYR A 24 2.42 2.82 2.51
CA TYR A 24 2.81 2.31 1.20
C TYR A 24 4.13 1.55 1.24
N LEU A 25 4.27 0.62 0.28
CA LEU A 25 5.52 0.02 -0.14
C LEU A 25 5.74 0.27 -1.63
N GLN A 26 6.98 0.52 -2.03
CA GLN A 26 7.42 0.44 -3.42
C GLN A 26 8.20 -0.87 -3.56
N ILE A 27 7.88 -1.64 -4.59
CA ILE A 27 8.46 -2.94 -4.91
C ILE A 27 9.17 -2.80 -6.26
N ASP A 28 10.46 -3.12 -6.29
CA ASP A 28 11.26 -3.03 -7.52
C ASP A 28 11.06 -4.24 -8.45
N ALA A 29 11.74 -4.21 -9.60
CA ALA A 29 11.70 -5.29 -10.59
C ALA A 29 12.34 -6.61 -10.08
N GLN A 30 13.07 -6.59 -8.97
CA GLN A 30 13.62 -7.76 -8.30
C GLN A 30 12.68 -8.27 -7.19
N LEU A 31 11.48 -7.71 -7.07
CA LEU A 31 10.48 -8.01 -6.04
C LEU A 31 10.95 -7.69 -4.62
N CYS A 32 11.90 -6.77 -4.49
CA CYS A 32 12.40 -6.26 -3.22
C CYS A 32 11.70 -4.96 -2.83
N ILE A 33 11.58 -4.71 -1.52
CA ILE A 33 11.08 -3.43 -1.02
C ILE A 33 12.11 -2.34 -1.35
N ALA A 34 11.79 -1.46 -2.28
CA ALA A 34 12.63 -0.31 -2.66
C ALA A 34 12.40 0.90 -1.73
N ALA A 35 11.16 1.10 -1.27
CA ALA A 35 10.80 2.17 -0.36
C ALA A 35 9.59 1.78 0.49
N LYS A 36 9.43 2.44 1.64
CA LYS A 36 8.22 2.38 2.47
C LYS A 36 7.94 3.72 3.12
N GLY A 37 6.68 4.03 3.41
CA GLY A 37 6.31 5.28 4.07
C GLY A 37 4.82 5.38 4.40
N GLY A 38 4.41 6.57 4.81
CA GLY A 38 3.11 6.76 5.47
C GLY A 38 3.13 6.20 6.89
N ASP A 39 1.97 5.76 7.37
CA ASP A 39 1.75 5.28 8.73
C ASP A 39 2.08 3.78 8.87
N VAL A 40 3.33 3.41 8.57
CA VAL A 40 3.78 2.01 8.61
C VAL A 40 3.70 1.39 10.01
N GLU A 41 3.82 2.20 11.06
CA GLU A 41 3.74 1.73 12.45
C GLU A 41 2.32 1.30 12.80
N HIS A 42 1.32 2.06 12.36
CA HIS A 42 -0.10 1.73 12.58
C HIS A 42 -0.47 0.33 12.10
N TYR A 43 0.15 -0.13 11.01
CA TYR A 43 -0.08 -1.47 10.44
C TYR A 43 0.89 -2.56 10.96
N GLY A 44 1.88 -2.21 11.79
CA GLY A 44 2.89 -3.17 12.25
C GLY A 44 3.97 -3.49 11.20
N LEU A 45 4.20 -2.57 10.25
CA LEU A 45 5.12 -2.72 9.11
C LEU A 45 6.48 -2.04 9.35
N SER A 46 6.72 -1.52 10.55
CA SER A 46 7.97 -0.83 10.91
C SER A 46 9.20 -1.72 10.80
N SER A 47 9.06 -3.04 10.98
CA SER A 47 10.15 -4.02 10.88
C SER A 47 10.56 -4.36 9.43
N LEU A 48 9.76 -3.99 8.42
CA LEU A 48 10.08 -4.28 7.02
C LEU A 48 11.40 -3.64 6.59
N CYS A 49 12.25 -4.43 5.96
CA CYS A 49 13.58 -4.05 5.49
C CYS A 49 13.55 -3.67 4.00
N ILE A 50 14.11 -2.51 3.68
CA ILE A 50 14.42 -2.10 2.30
C ILE A 50 15.53 -3.01 1.74
N GLY A 51 15.44 -3.34 0.45
CA GLY A 51 16.38 -4.20 -0.27
C GLY A 51 16.19 -5.70 -0.02
N LYS A 52 15.10 -6.08 0.66
CA LYS A 52 14.74 -7.48 0.93
C LYS A 52 13.48 -7.87 0.16
N PRO A 53 13.37 -9.14 -0.29
CA PRO A 53 12.18 -9.62 -0.97
C PRO A 53 10.93 -9.36 -0.15
N VAL A 54 9.86 -8.87 -0.79
CA VAL A 54 8.62 -8.55 -0.08
C VAL A 54 7.88 -9.82 0.36
N ALA A 55 7.92 -10.89 -0.44
CA ALA A 55 7.30 -12.18 -0.12
C ALA A 55 7.95 -12.90 1.08
N GLU A 56 9.22 -12.61 1.39
CA GLU A 56 9.87 -13.15 2.60
C GLU A 56 9.46 -12.42 3.89
N GLN A 57 8.82 -11.26 3.76
CA GLN A 57 8.50 -10.39 4.89
C GLN A 57 6.99 -10.19 5.10
N LEU A 58 6.19 -10.44 4.07
CA LEU A 58 4.73 -10.36 4.09
C LEU A 58 4.16 -11.63 3.48
N GLU A 59 3.62 -12.50 4.32
CA GLU A 59 3.11 -13.82 3.91
C GLU A 59 2.03 -13.73 2.83
N PHE A 60 1.13 -12.73 2.91
CA PHE A 60 0.07 -12.53 1.90
C PHE A 60 0.61 -12.12 0.52
N MET A 61 1.88 -11.76 0.40
CA MET A 61 2.54 -11.46 -0.88
C MET A 61 3.16 -12.72 -1.51
N GLU A 62 3.28 -13.81 -0.77
CA GLU A 62 3.77 -15.09 -1.29
C GLU A 62 2.78 -15.64 -2.32
N GLY A 63 3.28 -16.03 -3.50
CA GLY A 63 2.46 -16.51 -4.61
C GLY A 63 1.64 -15.43 -5.34
N LEU A 64 1.55 -14.21 -4.80
CA LEU A 64 0.88 -13.08 -5.46
C LEU A 64 1.79 -12.36 -6.48
N LEU A 65 3.11 -12.36 -6.25
CA LEU A 65 4.08 -11.67 -7.10
C LEU A 65 4.83 -12.61 -8.05
N PRO A 66 5.12 -12.15 -9.29
CA PRO A 66 4.66 -10.88 -9.88
C PRO A 66 3.14 -10.88 -10.13
N CYS A 67 2.45 -9.77 -9.85
CA CYS A 67 1.00 -9.69 -10.05
C CYS A 67 0.66 -9.87 -11.55
N PRO A 68 -0.24 -10.81 -11.89
CA PRO A 68 -0.57 -11.10 -13.28
C PRO A 68 -1.38 -9.98 -13.94
N GLU A 69 -2.18 -9.24 -13.16
CA GLU A 69 -3.00 -8.13 -13.62
C GLU A 69 -2.87 -6.95 -12.64
N LEU A 70 -2.57 -5.76 -13.17
CA LEU A 70 -2.53 -4.52 -12.40
C LEU A 70 -3.41 -3.47 -13.12
N PRO A 71 -4.15 -2.62 -12.38
CA PRO A 71 -4.21 -2.54 -10.92
C PRO A 71 -4.94 -3.74 -10.28
N TYR A 72 -4.54 -4.09 -9.06
CA TYR A 72 -5.11 -5.20 -8.28
C TYR A 72 -5.56 -4.71 -6.90
N HIS A 73 -6.62 -5.30 -6.37
CA HIS A 73 -7.20 -4.92 -5.08
C HIS A 73 -7.49 -6.17 -4.23
N MET A 74 -7.01 -6.19 -3.00
CA MET A 74 -7.39 -7.16 -1.98
C MET A 74 -8.10 -6.43 -0.85
N ALA A 75 -9.37 -6.77 -0.63
CA ALA A 75 -10.15 -6.16 0.42
C ALA A 75 -9.89 -6.83 1.77
N MET A 76 -9.99 -6.06 2.86
CA MET A 76 -10.07 -6.56 4.23
C MET A 76 -8.96 -7.54 4.62
N VAL A 77 -7.71 -7.21 4.31
CA VAL A 77 -6.55 -8.02 4.71
C VAL A 77 -6.20 -7.69 6.16
N GLU A 78 -5.98 -8.70 7.00
CA GLU A 78 -5.46 -8.52 8.36
C GLU A 78 -3.93 -8.35 8.33
N LEU A 79 -3.43 -7.35 9.04
CA LEU A 79 -2.01 -6.96 9.08
C LEU A 79 -1.38 -7.40 10.41
N PRO A 80 -0.04 -7.42 10.52
CA PRO A 80 0.65 -7.88 11.73
C PRO A 80 0.25 -7.16 13.03
N SER A 81 -0.24 -5.92 12.94
CA SER A 81 -0.79 -5.16 14.07
C SER A 81 -2.17 -5.64 14.57
N GLY A 82 -2.83 -6.56 13.86
CA GLY A 82 -4.23 -6.95 14.05
C GLY A 82 -5.24 -5.98 13.41
N ARG A 83 -4.75 -4.94 12.71
CA ARG A 83 -5.60 -4.03 11.93
C ARG A 83 -5.98 -4.64 10.59
N VAL A 84 -7.03 -4.08 10.00
CA VAL A 84 -7.52 -4.49 8.68
C VAL A 84 -7.29 -3.36 7.68
N ALA A 85 -6.80 -3.70 6.49
CA ALA A 85 -6.64 -2.74 5.40
C ALA A 85 -7.08 -3.30 4.07
N ASP A 86 -7.60 -2.40 3.24
CA ASP A 86 -7.70 -2.62 1.80
C ASP A 86 -6.33 -2.38 1.17
N LEU A 87 -5.88 -3.36 0.38
CA LEU A 87 -4.59 -3.35 -0.29
C LEU A 87 -4.78 -3.05 -1.77
N HIS A 88 -4.15 -1.97 -2.25
CA HIS A 88 -4.19 -1.60 -3.66
C HIS A 88 -2.81 -1.70 -4.29
N LEU A 89 -2.70 -2.45 -5.38
CA LEU A 89 -1.48 -2.59 -6.15
C LEU A 89 -1.64 -1.92 -7.51
N PHE A 90 -0.64 -1.14 -7.91
CA PHE A 90 -0.56 -0.55 -9.24
C PHE A 90 0.89 -0.38 -9.66
N ALA A 91 1.16 -0.39 -10.97
CA ALA A 91 2.51 -0.20 -11.49
C ALA A 91 2.69 1.19 -12.09
N ASP A 92 3.91 1.69 -12.00
CA ASP A 92 4.41 2.81 -12.79
C ASP A 92 5.81 2.51 -13.35
N ASN A 93 6.48 3.52 -13.90
CA ASN A 93 7.84 3.35 -14.44
C ASN A 93 8.90 2.99 -13.38
N ALA A 94 8.59 3.16 -12.09
CA ALA A 94 9.50 2.95 -10.98
C ALA A 94 9.27 1.60 -10.26
N GLY A 95 8.25 0.83 -10.62
CA GLY A 95 7.97 -0.50 -10.09
C GLY A 95 6.50 -0.72 -9.76
N VAL A 96 6.24 -1.60 -8.79
CA VAL A 96 4.89 -1.85 -8.25
C VAL A 96 4.75 -1.12 -6.91
N TRP A 97 3.68 -0.37 -6.77
CA TRP A 97 3.26 0.23 -5.51
C TRP A 97 2.23 -0.65 -4.84
N LEU A 98 2.35 -0.82 -3.53
CA LEU A 98 1.36 -1.44 -2.67
C LEU A 98 0.91 -0.40 -1.62
N LEU A 99 -0.34 0.01 -1.69
CA LEU A 99 -0.98 0.93 -0.75
C LEU A 99 -1.81 0.16 0.27
N PHE A 100 -1.82 0.65 1.50
CA PHE A 100 -2.60 0.15 2.62
C PHE A 100 -3.57 1.26 3.05
N LEU A 101 -4.88 0.99 2.99
CA LEU A 101 -5.92 1.91 3.41
C LEU A 101 -6.70 1.30 4.58
N ASP A 102 -6.79 2.01 5.70
CA ASP A 102 -7.40 1.46 6.91
C ASP A 102 -8.89 1.17 6.66
N ALA A 103 -9.27 -0.08 6.92
CA ALA A 103 -10.64 -0.59 6.83
C ALA A 103 -11.08 -1.24 8.16
N THR A 104 -10.37 -0.99 9.26
CA THR A 104 -10.64 -1.59 10.58
C THR A 104 -12.02 -1.21 11.13
N ALA A 105 -12.55 -0.06 10.75
CA ALA A 105 -13.85 0.45 11.23
C ALA A 105 -15.03 0.08 10.32
N GLU A 106 -14.80 -0.64 9.21
CA GLU A 106 -15.83 -1.05 8.25
C GLU A 106 -16.63 -2.29 8.71
#